data_AF-A0A9N9R9Y4-F1
#
_entry.id   AF-A0A9N9R9Y4-F1
#
_cell.length_a   1.000
_cell.length_b   1.000
_cell.length_c   1.000
_cell.angle_alpha   90.00
_cell.angle_beta   90.00
_cell.angle_gamma   90.00
#
_symmetry.space_group_name_H-M   'P 1'
#
loop_
_entity.id
_entity.type
_entity.pdbx_description
1 polymer ?
#
loop_
_entity_poly.entity_id
_entity_poly.type
_entity_poly.pdbx_seq_one_letter_code
_entity_poly.pdbx_strand_id
1 'polypeptide(L)'
;MIIIAISYFFALKQLGLHELWISFGTGKHHSYIPAHDLAQVLGEDKAEAMRGYHAFTGCDTVSTFYSKGKTLTWKAWQQHLEATSAFRALSNPLEEVTDDLMTKIEKYVIMLYCGDTEIQQHLEATSAFRALSNPLEEVTDDLMTKIEKYVIMLYCGDTEIRSVNEARKILFSKNKSLQNIPPTRDALRMHTLRAAYQAGFIWGQALDPSGVIPSPADCGWTQTEGEWQPLWTTQPSIWEAARELVKCGCKNSCRGRCSCRREGMPCTLLCKSCYGNCDNTSAIDLEALIED
;
A
#
# COMPACT_ATOMS: atom_id res chain seq x y z
N MET A 1 5.62 11.60 28.88
CA MET A 1 5.45 11.49 30.35
C MET A 1 4.11 10.84 30.74
N ILE A 2 2.95 11.32 30.26
CA ILE A 2 1.62 10.73 30.60
C ILE A 2 1.47 9.25 30.25
N ILE A 3 1.95 8.86 29.06
CA ILE A 3 1.90 7.46 28.60
C ILE A 3 2.66 6.54 29.57
N ILE A 4 3.86 6.94 29.99
CA ILE A 4 4.68 6.17 30.92
C ILE A 4 3.97 6.01 32.27
N ALA A 5 3.43 7.10 32.82
CA ALA A 5 2.73 7.09 34.10
C ALA A 5 1.50 6.17 34.09
N ILE A 6 0.68 6.22 33.03
CA ILE A 6 -0.46 5.31 32.86
C ILE A 6 0.03 3.86 32.80
N SER A 7 1.05 3.57 32.00
CA SER A 7 1.50 2.20 31.76
C SER A 7 2.18 1.51 32.93
N TYR A 8 2.69 2.26 33.90
CA TYR A 8 3.31 1.69 35.10
C TYR A 8 2.40 1.78 36.33
N PHE A 9 1.21 2.37 36.24
CA PHE A 9 0.34 2.56 37.40
C PHE A 9 0.02 1.24 38.13
N PHE A 10 -0.36 0.18 37.43
CA PHE A 10 -0.71 -1.10 38.07
C PHE A 10 0.49 -1.75 38.77
N ALA A 11 1.69 -1.70 38.16
CA ALA A 11 2.91 -2.15 38.81
C ALA A 11 3.23 -1.35 40.07
N LEU A 12 3.10 -0.02 40.02
CA LEU A 12 3.31 0.84 41.19
C LEU A 12 2.22 0.62 42.26
N LYS A 13 0.99 0.31 41.86
CA LYS A 13 -0.10 -0.01 42.77
C LYS A 13 0.18 -1.28 43.57
N GLN A 14 0.79 -2.29 42.95
CA GLN A 14 1.25 -3.49 43.66
C GLN A 14 2.34 -3.17 44.70
N LEU A 15 3.10 -2.07 44.50
CA LEU A 15 4.08 -1.55 45.45
C LEU A 15 3.47 -0.60 46.51
N GLY A 16 2.15 -0.44 46.54
CA GLY A 16 1.43 0.39 47.51
C GLY A 16 1.06 1.80 47.04
N LEU A 17 1.25 2.14 45.76
CA LEU A 17 0.82 3.44 45.22
C LEU A 17 -0.70 3.46 45.00
N HIS A 18 -1.40 4.38 45.67
CA HIS A 18 -2.85 4.53 45.49
C HIS A 18 -3.21 5.53 44.38
N GLU A 19 -2.52 6.68 44.34
CA GLU A 19 -2.80 7.75 43.39
C GLU A 19 -1.52 8.20 42.67
N LEU A 20 -1.66 8.51 41.39
CA LEU A 20 -0.60 9.05 40.56
C LEU A 20 -1.11 10.28 39.82
N TRP A 21 -0.49 11.44 40.10
CA TRP A 21 -0.86 12.73 39.54
C TRP A 21 0.28 13.28 38.68
N ILE A 22 -0.06 13.80 37.51
CA ILE A 22 0.91 14.42 36.59
C ILE A 22 0.63 15.90 36.53
N SER A 23 1.62 16.70 36.92
CA SER A 23 1.60 18.14 36.73
C SER A 23 1.79 18.48 35.24
N PHE A 24 0.91 19.33 34.70
CA PHE A 24 0.92 19.75 33.30
C PHE A 24 0.60 21.24 33.16
N GLY A 25 1.13 21.88 32.12
CA GLY A 25 0.91 23.30 31.84
C GLY A 25 1.72 24.25 32.74
N THR A 26 1.65 25.54 32.41
CA THR A 26 2.41 26.60 33.09
C THR A 26 1.51 27.79 33.43
N GLY A 27 1.86 28.52 34.49
CA GLY A 27 1.15 29.73 34.92
C GLY A 27 -0.34 29.47 35.18
N LYS A 28 -1.21 30.27 34.55
CA LYS A 28 -2.66 30.22 34.74
C LYS A 28 -3.33 28.96 34.13
N HIS A 29 -2.61 28.20 33.31
CA HIS A 29 -3.10 26.96 32.68
C HIS A 29 -2.48 25.70 33.31
N HIS A 30 -1.93 25.82 34.51
CA HIS A 30 -1.42 24.68 35.26
C HIS A 30 -2.55 23.79 35.74
N SER A 31 -2.42 22.48 35.55
CA SER A 31 -3.39 21.48 35.98
C SER A 31 -2.71 20.18 36.40
N TYR A 32 -3.44 19.35 37.13
CA TYR A 32 -3.04 17.99 37.48
C TYR A 32 -3.91 16.99 36.73
N ILE A 33 -3.26 15.99 36.14
CA ILE A 33 -3.93 14.90 35.42
C ILE A 33 -3.86 13.64 36.29
N PRO A 34 -5.00 13.02 36.66
CA PRO A 34 -5.03 11.78 37.45
C PRO A 34 -4.69 10.59 36.54
N ALA A 35 -3.41 10.22 36.46
CA ALA A 35 -2.99 9.07 35.65
C ALA A 35 -3.56 7.75 36.17
N HIS A 36 -3.80 7.66 37.48
CA HIS A 36 -4.43 6.51 38.13
C HIS A 36 -5.87 6.28 37.64
N ASP A 37 -6.70 7.33 37.56
CA ASP A 37 -8.06 7.23 37.02
C ASP A 37 -8.05 6.81 35.56
N LEU A 38 -7.16 7.40 34.75
CA LEU A 38 -7.00 7.02 33.35
C LEU A 38 -6.60 5.55 33.19
N ALA A 39 -5.63 5.09 33.98
CA ALA A 39 -5.21 3.68 33.97
C ALA A 39 -6.34 2.74 34.41
N GLN A 40 -7.14 3.12 35.40
CA GLN A 40 -8.30 2.34 35.84
C GLN A 40 -9.38 2.23 34.76
N VAL A 41 -9.69 3.33 34.06
CA VAL A 41 -10.65 3.33 32.93
C VAL A 41 -10.16 2.47 31.78
N LEU A 42 -8.85 2.46 31.51
CA LEU A 42 -8.25 1.65 30.46
C LEU A 42 -8.21 0.15 30.78
N GLY A 43 -8.06 -0.19 32.07
CA GLY A 43 -7.73 -1.53 32.52
C GLY A 43 -6.23 -1.85 32.37
N GLU A 44 -5.78 -2.86 33.11
CA GLU A 44 -4.37 -3.24 33.23
C GLU A 44 -3.71 -3.55 31.89
N ASP A 45 -4.33 -4.42 31.09
CA ASP A 45 -3.78 -4.84 29.79
C ASP A 45 -3.55 -3.66 28.83
N LYS A 46 -4.50 -2.74 28.71
CA LYS A 46 -4.37 -1.57 27.83
C LYS A 46 -3.44 -0.51 28.40
N ALA A 47 -3.42 -0.35 29.72
CA ALA A 47 -2.47 0.55 30.37
C ALA A 47 -1.04 0.10 30.05
N GLU A 48 -0.72 -1.17 30.26
CA GLU A 48 0.59 -1.75 29.94
C GLU A 48 0.94 -1.64 28.45
N ALA A 49 -0.01 -1.94 27.57
CA ALA A 49 0.14 -1.84 26.11
C ALA A 49 0.42 -0.41 25.59
N MET A 50 0.10 0.63 26.38
CA MET A 50 0.04 2.00 25.89
C MET A 50 1.38 2.53 25.37
N ARG A 51 2.52 2.07 25.94
CA ARG A 51 3.86 2.47 25.44
C ARG A 51 4.12 1.95 24.04
N GLY A 52 3.89 0.66 23.83
CA GLY A 52 4.04 -0.01 22.54
C GLY A 52 3.08 0.56 21.50
N TYR A 53 1.82 0.79 21.86
CA TYR A 53 0.85 1.48 21.00
C TYR A 53 1.32 2.89 20.63
N HIS A 54 1.75 3.69 21.61
CA HIS A 54 2.17 5.07 21.38
C HIS A 54 3.40 5.16 20.47
N ALA A 55 4.40 4.31 20.70
CA ALA A 55 5.58 4.24 19.86
C ALA A 55 5.24 3.74 18.44
N PHE A 56 4.46 2.67 18.32
CA PHE A 56 4.10 2.06 17.04
C PHE A 56 3.26 2.97 16.13
N THR A 57 2.33 3.73 16.72
CA THR A 57 1.44 4.62 15.95
C THR A 57 2.01 6.03 15.72
N GLY A 58 3.18 6.30 16.29
CA GLY A 58 3.94 7.53 16.11
C GLY A 58 4.12 8.33 17.40
N CYS A 59 5.39 8.58 17.73
CA CYS A 59 5.86 9.42 18.83
C CYS A 59 6.97 10.36 18.34
N ASP A 60 7.66 11.06 19.24
CA ASP A 60 8.69 12.03 18.85
C ASP A 60 9.86 11.40 18.06
N THR A 61 10.06 10.09 18.17
CA THR A 61 11.15 9.34 17.51
C THR A 61 10.67 8.35 16.44
N VAL A 62 9.36 8.20 16.23
CA VAL A 62 8.78 7.23 15.28
C VAL A 62 7.72 7.92 14.44
N SER A 63 7.74 7.67 13.12
CA SER A 63 6.78 8.27 12.19
C SER A 63 5.33 7.86 12.50
N THR A 64 4.39 8.76 12.20
CA THR A 64 2.96 8.45 12.22
C THR A 64 2.52 7.84 10.89
N PHE A 65 1.51 6.98 10.93
CA PHE A 65 0.83 6.50 9.73
C PHE A 65 0.22 7.66 8.92
N TYR A 66 0.41 7.64 7.60
CA TYR A 66 -0.02 8.72 6.70
C TYR A 66 -1.52 8.98 6.82
N SER A 67 -1.89 10.23 7.11
CA SER A 67 -3.28 10.66 7.29
C SER A 67 -4.04 9.94 8.44
N LYS A 68 -3.35 9.28 9.37
CA LYS A 68 -3.95 8.59 10.53
C LYS A 68 -3.53 9.24 11.83
N GLY A 69 -4.33 10.19 12.31
CA GLY A 69 -4.11 10.85 13.61
C GLY A 69 -4.46 9.96 14.81
N LYS A 70 -4.06 10.40 16.02
CA LYS A 70 -4.23 9.67 17.30
C LYS A 70 -5.66 9.19 17.57
N THR A 71 -6.66 9.96 17.14
CA THR A 71 -8.08 9.59 17.28
C THR A 71 -8.45 8.39 16.41
N LEU A 72 -7.91 8.30 15.18
CA LEU A 72 -8.19 7.19 14.27
C LEU A 72 -7.46 5.93 14.72
N THR A 73 -6.18 6.05 15.09
CA THR A 73 -5.38 4.94 15.61
C THR A 73 -5.98 4.36 16.89
N TRP A 74 -6.53 5.22 17.76
CA TRP A 74 -7.22 4.80 18.97
C TRP A 74 -8.53 4.07 18.68
N LYS A 75 -9.38 4.61 17.79
CA LYS A 75 -10.64 3.97 17.37
C LYS A 75 -10.38 2.59 16.76
N ALA A 76 -9.37 2.47 15.90
CA ALA A 76 -8.99 1.17 15.32
C ALA A 76 -8.59 0.16 16.40
N TRP A 77 -7.83 0.58 17.42
CA TRP A 77 -7.45 -0.31 18.53
C TRP A 77 -8.65 -0.68 19.41
N GLN A 78 -9.61 0.24 19.60
CA GLN A 78 -10.86 -0.07 20.31
C GLN A 78 -11.69 -1.13 19.57
N GLN A 79 -11.64 -1.15 18.24
CA GLN A 79 -12.38 -2.11 17.42
C GLN A 79 -11.63 -3.43 17.21
N HIS A 80 -10.30 -3.47 17.35
CA HIS A 80 -9.49 -4.67 17.22
C HIS A 80 -8.67 -4.95 18.49
N LEU A 81 -9.33 -5.57 19.47
CA LEU A 81 -8.75 -5.82 20.80
C LEU A 81 -7.62 -6.86 20.81
N GLU A 82 -7.55 -7.76 19.81
CA GLU A 82 -6.45 -8.75 19.68
C GLU A 82 -5.07 -8.07 19.65
N ALA A 83 -5.00 -6.86 19.07
CA ALA A 83 -3.78 -6.05 19.03
C ALA A 83 -3.26 -5.64 20.41
N THR A 84 -4.07 -5.72 21.47
CA THR A 84 -3.63 -5.42 22.85
C THR A 84 -2.45 -6.31 23.25
N SER A 85 -2.51 -7.61 22.94
CA SER A 85 -1.41 -8.53 23.24
C SER A 85 -0.13 -8.18 22.47
N ALA A 86 -0.27 -7.77 21.20
CA ALA A 86 0.85 -7.30 20.39
C ALA A 86 1.47 -5.99 20.93
N PHE A 87 0.64 -5.02 21.30
CA PHE A 87 1.13 -3.77 21.89
C PHE A 87 1.76 -3.98 23.28
N ARG A 88 1.28 -4.96 24.06
CA ARG A 88 1.97 -5.37 25.31
C ARG A 88 3.34 -5.96 25.02
N ALA A 89 3.46 -6.83 24.02
CA ALA A 89 4.75 -7.37 23.60
C ALA A 89 5.72 -6.25 23.18
N LEU A 90 5.25 -5.30 22.34
CA LEU A 90 6.02 -4.10 21.94
C LEU A 90 6.33 -3.13 23.09
N SER A 91 5.63 -3.23 24.24
CA SER A 91 5.86 -2.37 25.41
C SER A 91 7.00 -2.88 26.32
N ASN A 92 7.60 -4.01 25.95
CA ASN A 92 8.68 -4.69 26.67
C ASN A 92 9.86 -4.96 25.70
N PRO A 93 11.06 -5.24 26.22
CA PRO A 93 12.17 -5.70 25.39
C PRO A 93 11.77 -6.95 24.60
N LEU A 94 11.92 -6.89 23.28
CA LEU A 94 11.65 -8.00 22.38
C LEU A 94 12.97 -8.65 21.97
N GLU A 95 13.10 -9.96 22.21
CA GLU A 95 14.22 -10.76 21.72
C GLU A 95 14.07 -11.05 20.22
N GLU A 96 12.85 -11.39 19.80
CA GLU A 96 12.51 -11.64 18.40
C GLU A 96 11.10 -11.15 18.06
N VAL A 97 10.84 -10.95 16.76
CA VAL A 97 9.53 -10.59 16.22
C VAL A 97 8.86 -11.85 15.68
N THR A 98 7.89 -12.37 16.42
CA THR A 98 7.19 -13.64 16.10
C THR A 98 6.12 -13.47 15.02
N ASP A 99 5.74 -14.57 14.38
CA ASP A 99 4.66 -14.63 13.37
C ASP A 99 3.32 -14.19 13.94
N ASP A 100 3.02 -14.60 15.17
CA ASP A 100 1.79 -14.21 15.88
C ASP A 100 1.76 -12.69 16.16
N LEU A 101 2.89 -12.12 16.61
CA LEU A 101 3.02 -10.68 16.82
C LEU A 101 2.80 -9.91 15.52
N MET A 102 3.48 -10.31 14.44
CA MET A 102 3.34 -9.66 13.14
C MET A 102 1.92 -9.77 12.59
N THR A 103 1.29 -10.93 12.72
CA THR A 103 -0.10 -11.15 12.29
C THR A 103 -1.06 -10.19 13.00
N LYS A 104 -0.93 -10.04 14.32
CA LYS A 104 -1.78 -9.12 15.11
C LYS A 104 -1.54 -7.66 14.73
N ILE A 105 -0.29 -7.27 14.48
CA ILE A 105 0.05 -5.92 14.02
C ILE A 105 -0.46 -5.66 12.60
N GLU A 106 -0.30 -6.63 11.69
CA GLU A 106 -0.83 -6.57 10.33
C GLU A 106 -2.34 -6.33 10.35
N LYS A 107 -3.09 -7.14 11.13
CA LYS A 107 -4.55 -6.96 11.31
C LYS A 107 -4.91 -5.58 11.84
N TYR A 108 -4.15 -5.07 12.82
CA TYR A 108 -4.37 -3.71 13.32
C TYR A 108 -4.17 -2.64 12.25
N VAL A 109 -3.11 -2.74 11.45
CA VAL A 109 -2.83 -1.76 10.38
C VAL A 109 -3.90 -1.83 9.30
N ILE A 110 -4.33 -3.02 8.90
CA ILE A 110 -5.46 -3.19 7.98
C ILE A 110 -6.70 -2.52 8.57
N MET A 111 -7.03 -2.79 9.83
CA MET A 111 -8.17 -2.16 10.50
C MET A 111 -8.08 -0.63 10.50
N LEU A 112 -6.87 -0.09 10.70
CA LEU A 112 -6.61 1.35 10.68
C LEU A 112 -6.85 1.99 9.30
N TYR A 113 -6.54 1.28 8.22
CA TYR A 113 -6.72 1.79 6.85
C TYR A 113 -8.11 1.51 6.28
N CYS A 114 -8.66 0.33 6.55
CA CYS A 114 -9.85 -0.23 5.91
C CYS A 114 -11.11 -0.06 6.76
N GLY A 115 -10.98 -0.10 8.09
CA GLY A 115 -12.10 0.03 9.02
C GLY A 115 -13.02 -1.19 9.14
N ASP A 116 -12.70 -2.31 8.50
CA ASP A 116 -13.53 -3.51 8.46
C ASP A 116 -12.88 -4.70 9.21
N THR A 117 -13.66 -5.32 10.10
CA THR A 117 -13.26 -6.43 10.97
C THR A 117 -13.40 -7.81 10.33
N GLU A 118 -14.23 -7.97 9.29
CA GLU A 118 -14.47 -9.31 8.70
C GLU A 118 -13.29 -9.81 7.85
N ILE A 119 -12.37 -8.90 7.51
CA ILE A 119 -11.29 -9.15 6.54
C ILE A 119 -10.05 -9.79 7.20
N GLN A 120 -10.12 -10.06 8.49
CA GLN A 120 -8.97 -10.40 9.35
C GLN A 120 -8.51 -11.87 9.24
N GLN A 121 -9.24 -12.75 8.54
CA GLN A 121 -8.93 -14.19 8.51
C GLN A 121 -8.11 -14.67 7.29
N HIS A 122 -7.89 -13.84 6.27
CA HIS A 122 -7.37 -14.33 4.98
C HIS A 122 -6.21 -13.55 4.36
N LEU A 123 -5.59 -12.62 5.08
CA LEU A 123 -4.45 -11.87 4.53
C LEU A 123 -3.12 -12.55 4.86
N GLU A 124 -2.41 -12.97 3.81
CA GLU A 124 -1.08 -13.57 3.86
C GLU A 124 0.00 -12.53 3.49
N ALA A 125 -0.20 -11.24 3.79
CA ALA A 125 0.74 -10.23 3.35
C ALA A 125 2.11 -10.40 4.02
N THR A 126 2.15 -10.81 5.30
CA THR A 126 3.41 -11.13 5.99
C THR A 126 4.24 -12.18 5.26
N SER A 127 3.64 -13.29 4.79
CA SER A 127 4.40 -14.33 4.07
C SER A 127 4.90 -13.82 2.72
N ALA A 128 4.10 -13.00 2.03
CA ALA A 128 4.51 -12.33 0.80
C ALA A 128 5.71 -11.38 1.03
N PHE A 129 5.65 -10.51 2.05
CA PHE A 129 6.76 -9.60 2.35
C PHE A 129 8.02 -10.32 2.80
N ARG A 130 7.90 -11.43 3.55
CA ARG A 130 9.04 -12.29 3.88
C ARG A 130 9.68 -12.89 2.63
N ALA A 131 8.88 -13.38 1.69
CA ALA A 131 9.40 -13.86 0.41
C ALA A 131 10.16 -12.76 -0.33
N LEU A 132 9.58 -11.55 -0.44
CA LEU A 132 10.22 -10.39 -1.09
C LEU A 132 11.50 -9.92 -0.39
N SER A 133 11.69 -10.26 0.90
CA SER A 133 12.88 -9.86 1.68
C SER A 133 14.07 -10.80 1.49
N ASN A 134 13.93 -11.85 0.68
CA ASN A 134 15.00 -12.76 0.30
C ASN A 134 15.33 -12.60 -1.19
N PRO A 135 16.55 -12.95 -1.65
CA PRO A 135 16.86 -13.04 -3.07
C PRO A 135 15.84 -13.92 -3.81
N LEU A 136 15.12 -13.34 -4.77
CA LEU A 136 14.11 -14.02 -5.58
C LEU A 136 14.51 -13.94 -7.06
N GLU A 137 14.51 -15.09 -7.75
CA GLU A 137 14.69 -15.11 -9.20
C GLU A 137 13.50 -14.51 -9.94
N GLU A 138 12.28 -14.74 -9.44
CA GLU A 138 11.05 -14.20 -10.02
C GLU A 138 10.01 -13.85 -8.96
N VAL A 139 9.14 -12.89 -9.31
CA VAL A 139 7.92 -12.60 -8.56
C VAL A 139 6.77 -13.37 -9.22
N THR A 140 6.36 -14.47 -8.58
CA THR A 140 5.31 -15.38 -9.09
C THR A 140 3.93 -14.74 -9.07
N ASP A 141 2.99 -15.29 -9.85
CA ASP A 141 1.60 -14.81 -9.86
C ASP A 141 0.86 -15.09 -8.53
N ASP A 142 1.22 -16.14 -7.78
CA ASP A 142 0.70 -16.38 -6.43
C ASP A 142 1.14 -15.27 -5.47
N LEU A 143 2.44 -14.93 -5.48
CA LEU A 143 2.98 -13.83 -4.69
C LEU A 143 2.32 -12.50 -5.07
N MET A 144 2.16 -12.23 -6.37
CA MET A 144 1.43 -11.05 -6.84
C MET A 144 -0.02 -11.03 -6.38
N THR A 145 -0.71 -12.17 -6.33
CA THR A 145 -2.10 -12.25 -5.85
C THR A 145 -2.19 -11.85 -4.37
N LYS A 146 -1.21 -12.26 -3.54
CA LYS A 146 -1.14 -11.87 -2.12
C LYS A 146 -0.90 -10.37 -1.97
N ILE A 147 0.01 -9.80 -2.77
CA ILE A 147 0.28 -8.36 -2.79
C ILE A 147 -0.92 -7.56 -3.32
N GLU A 148 -1.60 -8.03 -4.37
CA GLU A 148 -2.83 -7.40 -4.87
C GLU A 148 -3.90 -7.35 -3.79
N LYS A 149 -4.17 -8.46 -3.09
CA LYS A 149 -5.13 -8.49 -1.98
C LYS A 149 -4.77 -7.46 -0.91
N TYR A 150 -3.49 -7.38 -0.52
CA TYR A 150 -3.03 -6.38 0.45
C TYR A 150 -3.29 -4.94 -0.03
N VAL A 151 -2.97 -4.64 -1.29
CA VAL A 151 -3.19 -3.30 -1.85
C VAL A 151 -4.68 -2.96 -1.98
N ILE A 152 -5.51 -3.89 -2.47
CA ILE A 152 -6.97 -3.71 -2.56
C ILE A 152 -7.53 -3.36 -1.18
N MET A 153 -7.09 -4.11 -0.17
CA MET A 153 -7.45 -3.85 1.21
C MET A 153 -7.12 -2.42 1.62
N LEU A 154 -5.86 -1.98 1.47
CA LEU A 154 -5.46 -0.62 1.86
C LEU A 154 -6.27 0.49 1.19
N TYR A 155 -6.75 0.30 -0.04
CA TYR A 155 -7.42 1.34 -0.82
C TYR A 155 -8.95 1.34 -0.70
N CYS A 156 -9.59 0.17 -0.64
CA CYS A 156 -11.05 0.09 -0.61
C CYS A 156 -11.62 -0.81 0.49
N GLY A 157 -10.80 -1.61 1.18
CA GLY A 157 -11.26 -2.47 2.27
C GLY A 157 -12.34 -3.47 1.84
N ASP A 158 -12.24 -4.01 0.63
CA ASP A 158 -13.24 -4.88 0.02
C ASP A 158 -12.63 -6.26 -0.24
N THR A 159 -13.21 -7.30 0.36
CA THR A 159 -12.74 -8.71 0.24
C THR A 159 -13.16 -9.38 -1.06
N GLU A 160 -14.22 -8.87 -1.70
CA GLU A 160 -14.78 -9.50 -2.90
C GLU A 160 -14.00 -9.10 -4.15
N ILE A 161 -13.37 -7.93 -4.12
CA ILE A 161 -12.51 -7.47 -5.22
C ILE A 161 -11.21 -8.28 -5.22
N ARG A 162 -10.93 -8.93 -6.36
CA ARG A 162 -9.76 -9.83 -6.51
C ARG A 162 -8.62 -9.25 -7.35
N SER A 163 -8.80 -8.07 -7.94
CA SER A 163 -7.77 -7.40 -8.73
C SER A 163 -7.71 -5.91 -8.46
N VAL A 164 -6.49 -5.36 -8.41
CA VAL A 164 -6.30 -3.91 -8.26
C VAL A 164 -6.87 -3.12 -9.44
N ASN A 165 -6.96 -3.72 -10.63
CA ASN A 165 -7.58 -3.07 -11.79
C ASN A 165 -9.09 -2.88 -11.59
N GLU A 166 -9.77 -3.87 -11.01
CA GLU A 166 -11.19 -3.77 -10.66
C GLU A 166 -11.41 -2.74 -9.55
N ALA A 167 -10.60 -2.79 -8.48
CA ALA A 167 -10.62 -1.79 -7.41
C ALA A 167 -10.41 -0.37 -7.97
N ARG A 168 -9.42 -0.20 -8.87
CA ARG A 168 -9.13 1.06 -9.54
C ARG A 168 -10.33 1.55 -10.34
N LYS A 169 -10.99 0.69 -11.11
CA LYS A 169 -12.21 1.04 -11.88
C LYS A 169 -13.35 1.49 -10.98
N ILE A 170 -13.61 0.78 -9.88
CA ILE A 170 -14.68 1.10 -8.92
C ILE A 170 -14.39 2.42 -8.20
N LEU A 171 -13.15 2.66 -7.76
CA LEU A 171 -12.81 3.90 -7.06
C LEU A 171 -12.79 5.10 -8.02
N PHE A 172 -12.33 4.89 -9.26
CA PHE A 172 -12.39 5.92 -10.31
C PHE A 172 -13.84 6.31 -10.63
N SER A 173 -14.76 5.35 -10.75
CA SER A 173 -16.19 5.64 -11.00
C SER A 173 -16.86 6.37 -9.82
N LYS A 174 -16.32 6.24 -8.61
CA LYS A 174 -16.70 7.02 -7.42
C LYS A 174 -16.01 8.39 -7.34
N ASN A 175 -15.41 8.88 -8.43
CA ASN A 175 -14.70 10.16 -8.52
C ASN A 175 -13.58 10.34 -7.48
N LYS A 176 -12.92 9.25 -7.07
CA LYS A 176 -11.72 9.35 -6.24
C LYS A 176 -10.59 9.98 -7.07
N SER A 177 -9.83 10.87 -6.44
CA SER A 177 -8.66 11.49 -7.05
C SER A 177 -7.58 10.44 -7.35
N LEU A 178 -6.71 10.70 -8.33
CA LEU A 178 -5.71 9.73 -8.80
C LEU A 178 -4.75 9.22 -7.71
N GLN A 179 -4.45 10.06 -6.71
CA GLN A 179 -3.64 9.68 -5.55
C GLN A 179 -4.35 8.75 -4.55
N ASN A 180 -5.67 8.58 -4.68
CA ASN A 180 -6.52 7.80 -3.78
C ASN A 180 -7.14 6.58 -4.50
N ILE A 181 -6.54 6.13 -5.60
CA ILE A 181 -6.89 4.90 -6.29
C ILE A 181 -5.65 4.00 -6.41
N PRO A 182 -5.79 2.67 -6.33
CA PRO A 182 -4.64 1.77 -6.38
C PRO A 182 -3.97 1.81 -7.76
N PRO A 183 -2.68 1.44 -7.86
CA PRO A 183 -2.00 1.31 -9.15
C PRO A 183 -2.69 0.29 -10.07
N THR A 184 -2.34 0.29 -11.36
CA THR A 184 -2.69 -0.84 -12.23
C THR A 184 -1.92 -2.09 -11.78
N ARG A 185 -2.40 -3.30 -12.11
CA ARG A 185 -1.71 -4.55 -11.78
C ARG A 185 -0.29 -4.58 -12.36
N ASP A 186 -0.12 -4.04 -13.56
CA ASP A 186 1.18 -3.93 -14.22
C ASP A 186 2.13 -2.97 -13.46
N ALA A 187 1.67 -1.77 -13.11
CA ALA A 187 2.47 -0.83 -12.33
C ALA A 187 2.80 -1.38 -10.93
N LEU A 188 1.86 -2.11 -10.31
CA LEU A 188 2.10 -2.81 -9.06
C LEU A 188 3.16 -3.90 -9.21
N ARG A 189 3.11 -4.72 -10.29
CA ARG A 189 4.12 -5.74 -10.56
C ARG A 189 5.52 -5.12 -10.72
N MET A 190 5.63 -4.03 -11.47
CA MET A 190 6.90 -3.31 -11.61
C MET A 190 7.41 -2.78 -10.26
N HIS A 191 6.52 -2.26 -9.42
CA HIS A 191 6.89 -1.83 -8.08
C HIS A 191 7.34 -3.00 -7.19
N THR A 192 6.62 -4.13 -7.22
CA THR A 192 6.97 -5.34 -6.46
C THR A 192 8.33 -5.89 -6.88
N LEU A 193 8.65 -5.91 -8.19
CA LEU A 193 9.96 -6.34 -8.69
C LEU A 193 11.09 -5.44 -8.14
N ARG A 194 10.91 -4.12 -8.19
CA ARG A 194 11.89 -3.18 -7.61
C ARG A 194 12.05 -3.37 -6.11
N ALA A 195 10.94 -3.58 -5.40
CA ALA A 195 10.94 -3.80 -3.96
C ALA A 195 11.64 -5.12 -3.59
N ALA A 196 11.37 -6.21 -4.31
CA ALA A 196 12.05 -7.50 -4.16
C ALA A 196 13.56 -7.36 -4.41
N TYR A 197 13.96 -6.65 -5.46
CA TYR A 197 15.37 -6.44 -5.76
C TYR A 197 16.07 -5.70 -4.61
N GLN A 198 15.48 -4.60 -4.14
CA GLN A 198 16.03 -3.81 -3.05
C GLN A 198 16.09 -4.61 -1.74
N ALA A 199 15.00 -5.27 -1.36
CA ALA A 199 14.89 -5.96 -0.09
C ALA A 199 15.68 -7.26 -0.07
N GLY A 200 15.57 -8.09 -1.11
CA GLY A 200 16.22 -9.39 -1.21
C GLY A 200 17.69 -9.32 -1.60
N PHE A 201 18.00 -8.71 -2.76
CA PHE A 201 19.36 -8.73 -3.29
C PHE A 201 20.27 -7.68 -2.67
N ILE A 202 19.78 -6.45 -2.42
CA ILE A 202 20.63 -5.37 -1.90
C ILE A 202 20.74 -5.42 -0.37
N TRP A 203 19.61 -5.49 0.34
CA TRP A 203 19.60 -5.44 1.81
C TRP A 203 19.66 -6.83 2.45
N GLY A 204 18.96 -7.81 1.89
CA GLY A 204 18.86 -9.17 2.44
C GLY A 204 20.18 -9.93 2.48
N GLN A 205 21.14 -9.52 1.63
CA GLN A 205 22.49 -10.10 1.58
C GLN A 205 23.53 -9.30 2.40
N ALA A 206 23.12 -8.33 3.22
CA ALA A 206 24.05 -7.41 3.89
C ALA A 206 25.10 -8.08 4.82
N LEU A 207 24.83 -9.31 5.28
CA LEU A 207 25.76 -10.09 6.11
C LEU A 207 26.60 -11.10 5.32
N ASP A 208 26.33 -11.28 4.02
CA ASP A 208 27.10 -12.15 3.15
C ASP A 208 28.12 -11.32 2.35
N PRO A 209 29.41 -11.32 2.73
CA PRO A 209 30.45 -10.58 2.01
C PRO A 209 30.70 -11.12 0.59
N SER A 210 30.15 -12.29 0.24
CA SER A 210 30.23 -12.92 -1.08
C SER A 210 28.92 -12.88 -1.87
N GLY A 211 27.91 -12.16 -1.38
CA GLY A 211 26.62 -12.04 -2.05
C GLY A 211 26.73 -11.51 -3.48
N VAL A 212 26.04 -12.16 -4.41
CA VAL A 212 25.98 -11.72 -5.81
C VAL A 212 24.81 -10.77 -5.97
N ILE A 213 25.08 -9.58 -6.51
CA ILE A 213 24.05 -8.61 -6.88
C ILE A 213 23.78 -8.78 -8.38
N PRO A 214 22.63 -9.33 -8.79
CA PRO A 214 22.29 -9.44 -10.20
C PRO A 214 22.02 -8.06 -10.81
N SER A 215 22.02 -8.01 -12.14
CA SER A 215 21.62 -6.80 -12.86
C SER A 215 20.20 -6.37 -12.43
N PRO A 216 19.93 -5.07 -12.26
CA PRO A 216 18.57 -4.58 -12.02
C PRO A 216 17.70 -4.62 -13.29
N ALA A 217 18.28 -4.97 -14.46
CA ALA A 217 17.53 -5.31 -15.66
C ALA A 217 16.44 -6.31 -15.30
N ASP A 218 15.22 -6.11 -15.83
CA ASP A 218 14.04 -6.94 -15.59
C ASP A 218 13.49 -6.92 -14.15
N CYS A 219 14.16 -6.25 -13.20
CA CYS A 219 13.65 -6.01 -11.85
C CYS A 219 12.83 -4.72 -11.75
N GLY A 220 12.09 -4.37 -12.81
CA GLY A 220 11.30 -3.14 -12.89
C GLY A 220 12.13 -1.87 -13.10
N TRP A 221 13.35 -2.00 -13.63
CA TRP A 221 14.19 -0.90 -14.07
C TRP A 221 14.43 -0.98 -15.58
N THR A 222 14.66 0.17 -16.20
CA THR A 222 15.08 0.29 -17.60
C THR A 222 16.29 1.22 -17.69
N GLN A 223 17.12 1.05 -18.72
CA GLN A 223 18.29 1.89 -18.95
C GLN A 223 17.98 2.89 -20.05
N THR A 224 18.14 4.19 -19.76
CA THR A 224 17.97 5.28 -20.73
C THR A 224 19.20 6.17 -20.63
N GLU A 225 19.90 6.39 -21.75
CA GLU A 225 21.13 7.21 -21.80
C GLU A 225 22.23 6.73 -20.83
N GLY A 226 22.28 5.42 -20.56
CA GLY A 226 23.24 4.83 -19.62
C GLY A 226 22.82 4.90 -18.15
N GLU A 227 21.74 5.60 -17.81
CA GLU A 227 21.21 5.71 -16.45
C GLU A 227 20.05 4.73 -16.20
N TRP A 228 20.02 4.16 -14.99
CA TRP A 228 18.92 3.32 -14.54
C TRP A 228 17.74 4.17 -14.07
N GLN A 229 16.57 3.94 -14.65
CA GLN A 229 15.33 4.62 -14.29
C GLN A 229 14.23 3.61 -13.96
N PRO A 230 13.31 3.93 -13.03
CA PRO A 230 12.19 3.03 -12.74
C PRO A 230 11.32 2.82 -13.98
N LEU A 231 11.10 1.56 -14.36
CA LEU A 231 10.08 1.20 -15.34
C LEU A 231 8.72 1.23 -14.65
N TRP A 232 7.97 2.33 -14.79
CA TRP A 232 6.71 2.49 -14.05
C TRP A 232 5.60 1.56 -14.52
N THR A 233 5.56 1.25 -15.81
CA THR A 233 4.56 0.38 -16.44
C THR A 233 5.11 -0.15 -17.76
N THR A 234 4.71 -1.36 -18.13
CA THR A 234 4.91 -1.93 -19.48
C THR A 234 3.71 -1.65 -20.40
N GLN A 235 2.61 -1.13 -19.84
CA GLN A 235 1.43 -0.79 -20.62
C GLN A 235 1.68 0.45 -21.48
N PRO A 236 1.10 0.51 -22.69
CA PRO A 236 1.15 1.73 -23.49
C PRO A 236 0.53 2.89 -22.72
N SER A 237 1.03 4.09 -22.98
CA SER A 237 0.47 5.30 -22.38
C SER A 237 -1.03 5.40 -22.69
N ILE A 238 -1.77 6.09 -21.82
CA ILE A 238 -3.20 6.39 -22.07
C ILE A 238 -3.35 7.04 -23.45
N TRP A 239 -2.41 7.87 -23.88
CA TRP A 239 -2.44 8.50 -25.20
C TRP A 239 -2.32 7.49 -26.33
N GLU A 240 -1.42 6.52 -26.23
CA GLU A 240 -1.27 5.45 -27.23
C GLU A 240 -2.50 4.53 -27.26
N ALA A 241 -3.01 4.13 -26.09
CA ALA A 241 -4.25 3.34 -26.01
C ALA A 241 -5.49 4.13 -26.47
N ALA A 242 -5.56 5.44 -26.19
CA ALA A 242 -6.67 6.28 -26.59
C ALA A 242 -6.67 6.59 -28.09
N ARG A 243 -5.52 6.53 -28.77
CA ARG A 243 -5.46 6.62 -30.23
C ARG A 243 -6.32 5.54 -30.90
N GLU A 244 -6.39 4.34 -30.32
CA GLU A 244 -7.25 3.25 -30.81
C GLU A 244 -8.76 3.54 -30.62
N LEU A 245 -9.10 4.44 -29.69
CA LEU A 245 -10.48 4.86 -29.41
C LEU A 245 -10.94 6.05 -30.27
N VAL A 246 -10.05 6.64 -31.08
CA VAL A 246 -10.38 7.73 -31.99
C VAL A 246 -11.34 7.21 -33.07
N LYS A 247 -12.59 7.65 -32.97
CA LYS A 247 -13.64 7.32 -33.94
C LYS A 247 -14.13 8.56 -34.67
N CYS A 248 -14.38 8.41 -35.97
CA CYS A 248 -14.97 9.48 -36.77
C CYS A 248 -16.49 9.35 -36.89
N GLY A 249 -17.14 10.48 -37.12
CA GLY A 249 -18.56 10.59 -37.48
C GLY A 249 -18.81 10.73 -38.98
N CYS A 250 -17.82 10.38 -39.82
CA CYS A 250 -17.86 10.61 -41.26
C CYS A 250 -18.93 9.73 -41.92
N LYS A 251 -19.90 10.37 -42.60
CA LYS A 251 -20.98 9.67 -43.30
C LYS A 251 -20.55 9.15 -44.68
N ASN A 252 -19.90 10.01 -45.47
CA ASN A 252 -19.44 9.69 -46.82
C ASN A 252 -18.01 10.21 -46.98
N SER A 253 -17.04 9.30 -47.11
CA SER A 253 -15.58 9.55 -47.26
C SER A 253 -14.85 10.15 -46.04
N CYS A 254 -13.71 9.55 -45.67
CA CYS A 254 -12.89 9.95 -44.53
C CYS A 254 -11.76 10.90 -44.96
N ARG A 255 -12.13 12.11 -45.35
CA ARG A 255 -11.22 13.16 -45.87
C ARG A 255 -10.82 14.17 -44.79
N GLY A 256 -10.50 15.41 -45.14
CA GLY A 256 -9.89 16.42 -44.24
C GLY A 256 -10.66 16.79 -42.95
N ARG A 257 -11.94 16.44 -42.82
CA ARG A 257 -12.72 16.62 -41.58
C ARG A 257 -12.80 15.35 -40.71
N CYS A 258 -12.22 14.25 -41.13
CA CYS A 258 -12.17 13.01 -40.36
C CYS A 258 -11.25 13.17 -39.16
N SER A 259 -11.76 12.90 -37.95
CA SER A 259 -10.97 12.91 -36.72
C SER A 259 -9.86 11.86 -36.75
N CYS A 260 -10.15 10.63 -37.21
CA CYS A 260 -9.15 9.58 -37.34
C CYS A 260 -7.97 10.03 -38.21
N ARG A 261 -8.25 10.58 -39.40
CA ARG A 261 -7.21 11.05 -40.34
C ARG A 261 -6.43 12.26 -39.80
N ARG A 262 -7.08 13.16 -39.06
CA ARG A 262 -6.41 14.32 -38.44
C ARG A 262 -5.41 13.89 -37.37
N GLU A 263 -5.75 12.86 -36.61
CA GLU A 263 -4.88 12.27 -35.59
C GLU A 263 -3.90 11.22 -36.18
N GLY A 264 -3.86 11.06 -37.51
CA GLY A 264 -2.97 10.11 -38.17
C GLY A 264 -3.32 8.63 -37.96
N MET A 265 -4.55 8.33 -37.52
CA MET A 265 -5.00 6.96 -37.22
C MET A 265 -5.90 6.39 -38.33
N PRO A 266 -5.83 5.08 -38.61
CA PRO A 266 -6.77 4.42 -39.51
C PRO A 266 -8.19 4.41 -38.92
N CYS A 267 -9.21 4.44 -39.79
CA CYS A 267 -10.58 4.26 -39.35
C CYS A 267 -10.83 2.79 -38.98
N THR A 268 -11.37 2.56 -37.79
CA THR A 268 -11.70 1.22 -37.28
C THR A 268 -13.21 0.96 -37.29
N LEU A 269 -13.62 -0.26 -36.95
CA LEU A 269 -15.04 -0.65 -36.76
C LEU A 269 -15.77 0.19 -35.68
N LEU A 270 -15.03 0.90 -34.83
CA LEU A 270 -15.58 1.81 -33.82
C LEU A 270 -16.10 3.13 -34.42
N CYS A 271 -15.81 3.43 -35.69
CA CYS A 271 -16.26 4.63 -36.39
C CYS A 271 -17.76 4.60 -36.70
N LYS A 272 -18.47 5.69 -36.42
CA LYS A 272 -19.94 5.74 -36.35
C LYS A 272 -20.65 5.40 -37.67
N SER A 273 -20.04 5.70 -38.81
CA SER A 273 -20.71 5.59 -40.11
C SER A 273 -19.84 5.04 -41.23
N CYS A 274 -18.52 5.21 -41.18
CA CYS A 274 -17.65 4.50 -42.14
C CYS A 274 -17.35 3.06 -41.74
N TYR A 275 -17.42 2.71 -40.44
CA TYR A 275 -17.10 1.38 -39.92
C TYR A 275 -15.75 0.83 -40.43
N GLY A 276 -14.77 1.70 -40.66
CA GLY A 276 -13.47 1.33 -41.24
C GLY A 276 -13.49 1.05 -42.75
N ASN A 277 -14.66 0.99 -43.39
CA ASN A 277 -14.82 0.83 -44.83
C ASN A 277 -14.68 2.17 -45.56
N CYS A 278 -13.47 2.73 -45.53
CA CYS A 278 -13.13 4.00 -46.18
C CYS A 278 -11.66 4.00 -46.63
N ASP A 279 -11.25 5.05 -47.33
CA ASP A 279 -9.90 5.31 -47.83
C ASP A 279 -8.88 5.73 -46.75
N ASN A 280 -9.20 5.52 -45.48
CA ASN A 280 -8.34 5.81 -44.34
C ASN A 280 -7.98 4.51 -43.61
N THR A 281 -7.40 3.56 -44.33
CA THR A 281 -6.94 2.27 -43.81
C THR A 281 -5.46 2.34 -43.38
N SER A 282 -5.04 1.45 -42.48
CA SER A 282 -3.63 1.26 -42.18
C SER A 282 -2.95 0.69 -43.43
N ALA A 283 -1.88 1.31 -43.91
CA ALA A 283 -0.88 0.60 -44.69
C ALA A 283 -0.23 -0.37 -43.71
N ILE A 284 -0.74 -1.60 -43.61
CA ILE A 284 0.05 -2.68 -43.05
C ILE A 284 1.04 -3.01 -44.15
N ASP A 285 2.27 -2.51 -44.01
CA ASP A 285 3.40 -3.03 -44.76
C ASP A 285 3.65 -4.45 -44.21
N LEU A 286 3.04 -5.45 -44.84
CA LEU A 286 3.23 -6.86 -44.51
C LEU A 286 4.68 -7.33 -44.75
N GLU A 287 5.52 -6.52 -45.39
CA GLU A 287 6.95 -6.77 -45.58
C GLU A 287 7.79 -6.48 -44.31
N ALA A 288 7.30 -5.71 -43.33
CA ALA A 288 8.04 -5.41 -42.10
C ALA A 288 7.86 -6.44 -40.97
N LEU A 289 7.17 -7.57 -41.22
CA LEU A 289 6.90 -8.64 -40.25
C LEU A 289 7.52 -10.00 -40.65
N ILE A 290 8.41 -10.02 -41.65
CA ILE A 290 9.11 -11.24 -42.09
C ILE A 290 10.64 -11.14 -41.89
N GLU A 291 11.18 -9.99 -41.49
CA GLU A 291 12.60 -9.87 -41.10
C GLU A 291 12.73 -9.21 -39.73
N ASP A 292 12.56 -10.02 -38.68
CA ASP A 292 13.37 -10.03 -37.44
C ASP A 292 13.06 -11.30 -36.62
#